data_AF-A0A432TT76-F1
#
_entry.id   AF-A0A432TT76-F1
#
_cell.length_a   1.000
_cell.length_b   1.000
_cell.length_c   1.000
_cell.angle_alpha   90.00
_cell.angle_beta   90.00
_cell.angle_gamma   90.00
#
_symmetry.space_group_name_H-M   'P 1'
#
loop_
_entity.id
_entity.type
_entity.pdbx_description
1 polymer ?
#
loop_
_entity_poly.entity_id
_entity_poly.type
_entity_poly.pdbx_seq_one_letter_code
_entity_poly.pdbx_strand_id
1 'polypeptide(L)'
;MDKDVKHHPIKGLLALLAMLFLLSTNTFARTQVINASIDSVEPIYMNYKIKKLIKPCQSMAPGCWSVSYQNRVLKSLQGYRIKLSFEGQKFTARMRAEPKGEQLKIRVSKDLLGQPSKLAMNATIVY
;
A
#
# COMPACT_ATOMS: atom_id res chain seq x y z
N MET A 1 -55.84 31.77 -30.17
CA MET A 1 -54.53 32.06 -29.52
C MET A 1 -53.86 30.73 -29.27
N ASP A 2 -53.03 30.29 -30.21
CA ASP A 2 -52.26 29.06 -30.04
C ASP A 2 -50.85 29.46 -29.58
N LYS A 3 -50.40 28.91 -28.44
CA LYS A 3 -49.10 29.23 -27.85
C LYS A 3 -48.10 28.20 -28.36
N ASP A 4 -47.28 28.61 -29.33
CA ASP A 4 -46.15 27.83 -29.80
C ASP A 4 -45.17 27.52 -28.65
N VAL A 5 -45.16 26.26 -28.22
CA VAL A 5 -44.18 25.73 -27.28
C VAL A 5 -42.89 25.49 -28.05
N LYS A 6 -41.90 26.39 -27.87
CA LYS A 6 -40.56 26.24 -28.43
C LYS A 6 -39.94 24.90 -28.03
N HIS A 7 -39.91 23.96 -28.97
CA HIS A 7 -39.14 22.73 -28.86
C HIS A 7 -37.64 23.05 -28.97
N HIS A 8 -36.93 22.99 -27.83
CA HIS A 8 -35.48 23.05 -27.84
C HIS A 8 -34.90 21.70 -28.33
N PRO A 9 -33.85 21.71 -29.18
CA PRO A 9 -33.36 20.50 -29.83
C PRO A 9 -32.54 19.65 -28.85
N ILE A 10 -33.20 18.72 -28.17
CA ILE A 10 -32.62 17.73 -27.24
C ILE A 10 -31.55 16.85 -27.93
N LYS A 11 -31.57 16.75 -29.27
CA LYS A 11 -30.63 15.96 -30.08
C LYS A 11 -29.16 16.41 -29.92
N GLY A 12 -28.91 17.71 -29.79
CA GLY A 12 -27.54 18.22 -29.61
C GLY A 12 -26.97 17.87 -28.25
N LEU A 13 -27.80 17.88 -27.21
CA LEU A 13 -27.41 17.53 -25.84
C LEU A 13 -27.04 16.04 -25.72
N LEU A 14 -27.82 15.16 -26.37
CA LEU A 14 -27.55 13.72 -26.43
C LEU A 14 -26.25 13.40 -27.17
N ALA A 15 -25.98 14.09 -28.28
CA ALA A 15 -24.72 13.92 -29.02
C ALA A 15 -23.51 14.39 -28.19
N LEU A 16 -23.66 15.48 -27.44
CA LEU A 16 -22.62 16.00 -26.54
C LEU A 16 -22.32 15.02 -25.39
N LEU A 17 -23.37 14.46 -24.77
CA LEU A 17 -23.26 13.44 -23.72
C LEU A 17 -22.61 12.15 -24.23
N ALA A 18 -22.95 11.71 -25.45
CA ALA A 18 -22.33 10.54 -26.07
C ALA A 18 -20.84 10.77 -26.38
N MET A 19 -20.46 11.95 -26.87
CA MET A 19 -19.05 12.30 -27.06
C MET A 19 -18.28 12.37 -25.75
N LEU A 20 -18.85 12.96 -24.69
CA LEU A 20 -18.24 13.01 -23.36
C LEU A 20 -18.04 11.60 -22.77
N PHE A 21 -18.96 10.67 -23.03
CA PHE A 21 -18.84 9.28 -22.58
C PHE A 21 -17.78 8.48 -23.36
N LEU A 22 -17.57 8.80 -24.65
CA LEU A 22 -16.48 8.22 -25.45
C LEU A 22 -15.11 8.80 -25.06
N LEU A 23 -15.08 10.07 -24.62
CA LEU A 23 -13.90 10.74 -24.09
C LEU A 23 -13.58 10.36 -22.64
N SER A 24 -14.55 9.83 -21.88
CA SER A 24 -14.30 9.24 -20.56
C SER A 24 -13.63 7.88 -20.73
N THR A 25 -12.39 7.91 -21.21
CA THR A 25 -11.46 6.81 -21.01
C THR A 25 -11.40 6.56 -19.51
N ASN A 26 -11.94 5.42 -19.11
CA ASN A 26 -11.79 4.89 -17.77
C ASN A 26 -10.28 4.74 -17.52
N THR A 27 -9.65 5.76 -16.94
CA THR A 27 -8.28 5.71 -16.45
C THR A 27 -8.25 4.93 -15.14
N PHE A 28 -8.84 3.73 -15.15
CA PHE A 28 -8.44 2.70 -14.21
C PHE A 28 -6.96 2.45 -14.48
N ALA A 29 -6.10 2.86 -13.55
CA ALA A 29 -4.68 2.58 -13.59
C ALA A 29 -4.51 1.09 -13.93
N ARG A 30 -4.14 0.79 -15.18
CA ARG A 30 -4.09 -0.59 -15.67
C ARG A 30 -2.97 -1.27 -14.92
N THR A 31 -3.30 -2.15 -13.99
CA THR A 31 -2.27 -2.95 -13.31
C THR A 31 -1.95 -4.20 -14.12
N GLN A 32 -0.73 -4.70 -13.99
CA GLN A 32 -0.31 -5.98 -14.53
C GLN A 32 0.47 -6.78 -13.50
N VAL A 33 0.44 -8.10 -13.62
CA VAL A 33 1.23 -9.01 -12.79
C VAL A 33 2.49 -9.39 -13.56
N ILE A 34 3.64 -9.22 -12.92
CA ILE A 34 4.96 -9.58 -13.45
C ILE A 34 5.70 -10.47 -12.45
N ASN A 35 6.65 -11.26 -12.94
CA ASN A 35 7.64 -11.95 -12.11
C ASN A 35 8.88 -11.07 -12.01
N ALA A 36 9.14 -10.50 -10.84
CA ALA A 36 10.32 -9.70 -10.59
C ALA A 36 11.38 -10.51 -9.83
N SER A 37 12.65 -10.35 -10.20
CA SER A 37 13.78 -10.98 -9.52
C SER A 37 14.02 -10.33 -8.16
N ILE A 38 14.41 -11.11 -7.17
CA ILE A 38 14.78 -10.63 -5.84
C ILE A 38 16.24 -10.20 -5.86
N ASP A 39 16.49 -8.90 -5.70
CA ASP A 39 17.84 -8.36 -5.59
C ASP A 39 18.36 -8.46 -4.15
N SER A 40 17.51 -8.17 -3.16
CA SER A 40 17.89 -8.24 -1.75
C SER A 40 16.68 -8.37 -0.81
N VAL A 41 16.92 -8.97 0.36
CA VAL A 41 15.95 -9.12 1.44
C VAL A 41 16.55 -8.54 2.72
N GLU A 42 15.88 -7.53 3.28
CA GLU A 42 16.32 -6.82 4.49
C GLU A 42 15.29 -7.01 5.62
N PRO A 43 15.64 -7.58 6.77
CA PRO A 43 14.72 -7.71 7.89
C PRO A 43 14.39 -6.35 8.51
N ILE A 44 13.11 -6.13 8.83
CA ILE A 44 12.59 -4.95 9.50
C ILE A 44 12.37 -5.31 10.97
N TYR A 45 13.22 -4.79 11.84
CA TYR A 45 13.07 -4.95 13.29
C TYR A 45 12.41 -3.72 13.91
N MET A 46 11.52 -3.94 14.88
CA MET A 46 11.07 -2.91 15.80
C MET A 46 11.80 -3.06 17.13
N ASN A 47 12.37 -1.95 17.59
CA ASN A 47 12.95 -1.85 18.92
C ASN A 47 11.86 -1.33 19.87
N TYR A 48 11.44 -2.13 20.85
CA TYR A 48 10.55 -1.69 21.92
C TYR A 48 11.28 -1.69 23.25
N LYS A 49 10.90 -0.78 24.15
CA LYS A 49 11.45 -0.72 25.50
C LYS A 49 10.38 -1.10 26.53
N ILE A 50 10.34 -2.34 27.05
CA ILE A 50 9.28 -2.76 28.02
C ILE A 50 9.79 -3.72 29.12
N LYS A 51 9.64 -3.32 30.38
CA LYS A 51 9.89 -4.10 31.59
C LYS A 51 8.78 -3.79 32.60
N LYS A 52 7.87 -4.73 32.82
CA LYS A 52 6.81 -4.56 33.81
C LYS A 52 7.43 -4.55 35.21
N LEU A 53 7.14 -3.51 35.98
CA LEU A 53 7.50 -3.34 37.38
C LEU A 53 6.22 -3.39 38.21
N ILE A 54 6.13 -4.35 39.11
CA ILE A 54 5.02 -4.49 40.04
C ILE A 54 5.57 -4.12 41.41
N LYS A 55 5.01 -3.09 42.03
CA LYS A 55 5.38 -2.67 43.39
C LYS A 55 4.11 -2.59 44.24
N PRO A 56 4.17 -2.92 45.54
CA PRO A 56 3.05 -2.66 46.44
C PRO A 56 2.74 -1.15 46.45
N CYS A 57 1.45 -0.80 46.54
CA CYS A 57 1.05 0.60 46.69
C CYS A 57 1.57 1.18 48.00
N GLN A 58 1.72 2.51 48.06
CA GLN A 58 1.99 3.20 49.33
C GLN A 58 0.83 3.11 50.33
N SER A 59 -0.41 2.90 49.86
CA SER A 59 -1.52 2.61 50.76
C SER A 59 -1.40 1.19 51.30
N MET A 60 -1.48 1.03 52.62
CA MET A 60 -1.47 -0.27 53.31
C MET A 60 -2.77 -1.08 53.08
N ALA A 61 -3.53 -0.78 52.03
CA ALA A 61 -4.75 -1.47 51.69
C ALA A 61 -4.43 -2.90 51.21
N PRO A 62 -5.07 -3.94 51.77
CA PRO A 62 -4.88 -5.31 51.32
C PRO A 62 -5.15 -5.45 49.81
N GLY A 63 -4.20 -6.02 49.08
CA GLY A 63 -4.32 -6.27 47.64
C GLY A 63 -3.99 -5.09 46.72
N CYS A 64 -3.47 -3.97 47.22
CA CYS A 64 -3.09 -2.84 46.35
C CYS A 64 -1.72 -3.05 45.68
N TRP A 65 -1.73 -3.13 44.35
CA TRP A 65 -0.53 -3.23 43.52
C TRP A 65 -0.44 -2.06 42.53
N SER A 66 0.71 -1.40 42.48
CA SER A 66 1.06 -0.43 41.44
C SER A 66 1.85 -1.14 40.33
N VAL A 67 1.32 -1.09 39.11
CA VAL A 67 2.01 -1.55 37.90
C VAL A 67 2.62 -0.36 37.19
N SER A 68 3.92 -0.39 36.96
CA SER A 68 4.65 0.60 36.16
C SER A 68 5.47 -0.12 35.09
N TYR A 69 5.90 0.61 34.06
CA TYR A 69 6.69 0.04 32.96
C TYR A 69 8.07 0.74 32.90
N GLN A 70 9.14 -0.02 33.08
CA GLN A 70 10.53 0.39 32.84
C GLN A 70 10.94 0.08 31.40
N ASN A 71 11.95 0.78 30.89
CA ASN A 71 12.42 0.62 29.53
C ASN A 71 13.40 -0.58 29.38
N ARG A 72 13.11 -1.59 28.55
CA ARG A 72 14.01 -2.72 28.18
C ARG A 72 14.04 -2.97 26.67
N VAL A 73 15.18 -2.80 26.01
CA VAL A 73 15.31 -2.97 24.54
C VAL A 73 15.04 -4.42 24.14
N LEU A 74 13.91 -4.65 23.47
CA LEU A 74 13.57 -5.87 22.76
C LEU A 74 13.51 -5.58 21.26
N LYS A 75 14.08 -6.48 20.47
CA LYS A 75 14.01 -6.49 19.01
C LYS A 75 12.96 -7.52 18.60
N SER A 76 11.87 -7.08 17.96
CA SER A 76 10.89 -7.98 17.34
C SER A 76 10.93 -7.80 15.83
N LEU A 77 10.98 -8.92 15.11
CA LEU A 77 10.89 -8.94 13.65
C LEU A 77 9.46 -8.56 13.24
N GLN A 78 9.32 -7.50 12.45
CA GLN A 78 8.03 -7.08 11.89
C GLN A 78 7.77 -7.63 10.49
N GLY A 79 8.84 -8.02 9.79
CA GLY A 79 8.77 -8.51 8.43
C GLY A 79 10.05 -8.18 7.67
N TYR A 80 9.94 -8.13 6.35
CA TYR A 80 11.05 -8.01 5.43
C TYR A 80 10.75 -6.94 4.38
N ARG A 81 11.73 -6.08 4.12
CA ARG A 81 11.77 -5.20 2.96
C ARG A 81 12.49 -5.93 1.85
N ILE A 82 11.90 -6.00 0.68
CA ILE A 82 12.42 -6.77 -0.45
C ILE A 82 12.65 -5.80 -1.59
N LYS A 83 13.88 -5.77 -2.11
CA LYS A 83 14.23 -5.05 -3.33
C LYS A 83 14.09 -6.01 -4.50
N LEU A 84 13.39 -5.56 -5.53
CA LEU A 84 13.05 -6.36 -6.69
C LEU A 84 13.48 -5.66 -7.97
N SER A 85 13.78 -6.42 -9.01
CA SER A 85 14.08 -5.89 -10.33
C SER A 85 13.29 -6.58 -11.44
N PHE A 86 12.91 -5.80 -12.46
CA PHE A 86 12.26 -6.30 -13.67
C PHE A 86 12.60 -5.36 -14.83
N GLU A 87 13.16 -5.88 -15.92
CA GLU A 87 13.49 -5.11 -17.15
C GLU A 87 14.24 -3.79 -16.88
N GLY A 88 15.24 -3.82 -15.98
CA GLY A 88 16.04 -2.64 -15.62
C GLY A 88 15.38 -1.66 -14.64
N GLN A 89 14.16 -1.95 -14.19
CA GLN A 89 13.44 -1.17 -13.17
C GLN A 89 13.60 -1.79 -11.80
N LYS A 90 13.47 -0.95 -10.76
CA LYS A 90 13.62 -1.36 -9.36
C LYS A 90 12.34 -1.10 -8.58
N PHE A 91 11.93 -2.08 -7.80
CA PHE A 91 10.75 -2.05 -6.94
C PHE A 91 11.13 -2.35 -5.50
N THR A 92 10.29 -1.91 -4.57
CA THR A 92 10.38 -2.28 -3.16
C THR A 92 9.04 -2.84 -2.72
N ALA A 93 9.07 -3.96 -2.02
CA ALA A 93 7.90 -4.58 -1.42
C ALA A 93 8.14 -4.86 0.06
N ARG A 94 7.06 -5.10 0.81
CA ARG A 94 7.13 -5.53 2.21
C ARG A 94 6.37 -6.84 2.39
N MET A 95 6.99 -7.80 3.06
CA MET A 95 6.38 -9.08 3.43
C MET A 95 6.47 -9.31 4.94
N ARG A 96 5.53 -10.09 5.49
CA ARG A 96 5.61 -10.56 6.88
C ARG A 96 6.56 -11.75 7.03
N ALA A 97 6.55 -12.66 6.06
CA ALA A 97 7.42 -13.82 6.02
C ALA A 97 8.56 -13.59 5.02
N GLU A 98 9.68 -14.29 5.23
CA GLU A 98 10.80 -14.29 4.30
C GLU A 98 10.38 -14.95 2.98
N PRO A 99 10.65 -14.32 1.82
CA PRO A 99 10.33 -14.93 0.54
C PRO A 99 11.17 -16.20 0.33
N LYS A 100 10.52 -17.24 -0.19
CA LYS A 100 11.17 -18.52 -0.52
C LYS A 100 11.29 -18.62 -2.04
N GLY A 101 12.44 -18.22 -2.59
CA GLY A 101 12.73 -18.27 -4.02
C GLY A 101 13.53 -17.08 -4.51
N GLU A 102 13.89 -17.11 -5.80
CA GLU A 102 14.67 -16.06 -6.46
C GLU A 102 13.80 -14.96 -7.09
N GLN A 103 12.48 -15.20 -7.19
CA GLN A 103 11.53 -14.30 -7.85
C GLN A 103 10.24 -14.16 -7.05
N LEU A 104 9.56 -13.02 -7.22
CA LEU A 104 8.23 -12.76 -6.68
C LEU A 104 7.27 -12.24 -7.75
N LYS A 105 6.04 -12.75 -7.70
CA LYS A 105 4.92 -12.17 -8.45
C LYS A 105 4.51 -10.87 -7.79
N ILE A 106 4.58 -9.78 -8.55
CA ILE A 106 4.14 -8.47 -8.12
C ILE A 106 3.12 -7.89 -9.09
N ARG A 107 2.12 -7.20 -8.53
CA ARG A 107 1.17 -6.39 -9.27
C ARG A 107 1.64 -4.95 -9.25
N VAL A 108 1.85 -4.39 -10.44
CA VAL A 108 2.36 -3.03 -10.68
C VAL A 108 1.46 -2.30 -11.66
N SER A 109 1.40 -0.96 -11.58
CA SER A 109 0.72 -0.17 -12.62
C SER A 109 1.53 -0.21 -13.92
N LYS A 110 0.87 -0.32 -15.07
CA LYS A 110 1.53 -0.27 -16.38
C LYS A 110 2.20 1.07 -16.62
N ASP A 111 1.61 2.15 -16.12
CA ASP A 111 2.16 3.51 -16.30
C ASP A 111 3.51 3.67 -15.61
N LEU A 112 3.74 2.90 -14.54
CA LEU A 112 4.99 2.87 -13.80
C LEU A 112 6.09 2.13 -14.57
N LEU A 113 5.73 1.14 -15.40
CA LEU A 113 6.68 0.41 -16.23
C LEU A 113 7.22 1.22 -17.41
N GLY A 114 6.53 2.28 -17.82
CA GLY A 114 7.02 3.19 -18.85
C GLY A 114 7.92 4.31 -18.31
N GLN A 115 8.09 4.44 -16.99
CA GLN A 115 8.81 5.56 -16.39
C GLN A 115 10.33 5.31 -16.30
N PRO A 116 11.16 6.31 -16.61
CA PRO A 116 12.61 6.20 -16.49
C PRO A 116 13.06 5.96 -15.04
N SER A 117 14.01 5.03 -14.90
CA SER A 117 14.37 4.18 -13.75
C SER A 117 14.90 4.83 -12.46
N LYS A 118 14.60 6.10 -12.17
CA LYS A 118 15.19 6.80 -11.01
C LYS A 118 14.48 6.60 -9.67
N LEU A 119 13.29 5.99 -9.64
CA LEU A 119 12.48 5.87 -8.43
C LEU A 119 12.20 4.41 -8.09
N ALA A 120 12.47 4.02 -6.84
CA ALA A 120 12.04 2.73 -6.30
C ALA A 120 10.53 2.77 -6.04
N MET A 121 9.78 1.89 -6.70
CA MET A 121 8.32 1.92 -6.68
C MET A 121 7.75 0.89 -5.70
N ASN A 122 6.69 1.24 -4.97
CA ASN A 122 6.01 0.28 -4.11
C ASN A 122 5.20 -0.71 -4.96
N ALA A 123 5.43 -2.00 -4.74
CA ALA A 123 4.72 -3.06 -5.44
C ALA A 123 3.87 -3.89 -4.47
N THR A 124 2.72 -4.37 -4.94
CA THR A 124 1.85 -5.29 -4.18
C THR A 124 2.18 -6.72 -4.58
N ILE A 125 2.49 -7.56 -3.60
CA ILE A 125 2.82 -8.96 -3.83
C ILE A 125 1.55 -9.76 -4.09
N VAL A 126 1.62 -10.68 -5.05
CA VAL A 126 0.54 -11.61 -5.39
C VAL A 126 0.96 -13.01 -4.92
N TYR A 127 0.12 -13.64 -4.10
CA TYR A 127 0.29 -15.01 -3.63
C TYR A 127 -0.26 -16.02 -4.65
#